data_AF-A0A6A8Q055-F1
#
_entry.id   AF-A0A6A8Q055-F1
#
_cell.length_a   1.000
_cell.length_b   1.000
_cell.length_c   1.000
_cell.angle_alpha   90.00
_cell.angle_beta   90.00
_cell.angle_gamma   90.00
#
_symmetry.space_group_name_H-M   'P 1'
#
loop_
_entity.id
_entity.type
_entity.pdbx_description
1 polymer ?
#
loop_
_entity_poly.entity_id
_entity_poly.type
_entity_poly.pdbx_seq_one_letter_code
_entity_poly.pdbx_strand_id
1 'polypeptide(L)'
;MKRKILLFTPLIIAGSLIPTTLTACNNKDSKLTKQLKAKQTFNNLKNKLQDLINSEDAKDIDANKEINTLANTTIDDNSQIQDIESKTKTIEDAIESLTKKINDKKILIKLRQDFNKAKEDLKNLLESKEVADIEKEIELNTLNTTDIAKDSLQQEIQTKIQKIQDAIQSINKKINDKKLLNKEQQNLVEAKKTLENLIATEDAKTVGIDEAKKVLDNNKNNKISTIEEIKKAINDLNDITAQLNQKIANKKQELLENFKKSKQDLEEYIN
;
A
#
# COMPACT_ATOMS: atom_id res chain seq x y z
N MET A 1 -23.15 35.53 35.54
CA MET A 1 -23.63 36.09 36.82
C MET A 1 -22.51 36.07 37.83
N LYS A 2 -21.95 37.24 38.15
CA LYS A 2 -20.95 37.45 39.20
C LYS A 2 -21.71 37.83 40.47
N ARG A 3 -21.53 37.10 41.57
CA ARG A 3 -22.01 37.56 42.89
C ARG A 3 -20.82 38.03 43.72
N LYS A 4 -20.86 39.33 44.00
CA LYS A 4 -20.10 40.06 45.02
C LYS A 4 -20.32 39.40 46.39
N ILE A 5 -19.26 39.26 47.18
CA ILE A 5 -19.37 39.16 48.64
C ILE A 5 -18.71 40.40 49.21
N LEU A 6 -19.50 41.11 50.02
CA LEU A 6 -19.13 42.31 50.74
C LEU A 6 -18.20 41.99 51.91
N LEU A 7 -17.28 42.91 52.15
CA LEU A 7 -16.36 43.02 53.28
C LEU A 7 -17.10 43.21 54.60
N PHE A 8 -16.63 42.56 55.67
CA PHE A 8 -16.77 43.05 57.04
C PHE A 8 -15.43 42.86 57.79
N THR A 9 -14.96 43.96 58.38
CA THR A 9 -13.68 44.16 59.07
C THR A 9 -13.61 43.48 60.45
N PRO A 10 -12.41 43.14 60.97
CA PRO A 10 -12.24 42.63 62.33
C PRO A 10 -11.92 43.76 63.32
N LEU A 11 -12.34 43.63 64.58
CA LEU A 11 -11.75 44.41 65.69
C LEU A 11 -11.77 43.63 67.03
N ILE A 12 -10.59 43.06 67.34
CA ILE A 12 -9.84 42.93 68.61
C ILE A 12 -10.62 42.92 69.94
N ILE A 13 -10.33 41.95 70.84
CA ILE A 13 -9.71 42.15 72.17
C ILE A 13 -9.19 40.83 72.79
N ALA A 14 -8.02 40.98 73.41
CA ALA A 14 -7.04 40.11 74.05
C ALA A 14 -7.49 39.03 75.07
N GLY A 15 -6.61 38.03 75.26
CA GLY A 15 -6.58 37.15 76.43
C GLY A 15 -5.51 36.05 76.41
N SER A 16 -4.29 36.38 76.84
CA SER A 16 -3.22 35.55 77.45
C SER A 16 -2.59 34.32 76.73
N LEU A 17 -1.28 34.43 76.47
CA LEU A 17 -0.15 33.55 76.87
C LEU A 17 -0.24 32.00 76.71
N ILE A 18 0.40 31.54 75.63
CA ILE A 18 1.20 30.29 75.34
C ILE A 18 1.61 29.37 76.52
N PRO A 19 1.75 28.02 76.32
CA PRO A 19 2.72 27.44 75.38
C PRO A 19 2.28 26.24 74.52
N THR A 20 3.04 26.09 73.43
CA THR A 20 3.19 24.97 72.50
C THR A 20 3.06 23.55 73.08
N THR A 21 2.19 22.75 72.45
CA THR A 21 2.53 21.42 71.90
C THR A 21 1.88 21.34 70.51
N LEU A 22 2.58 21.72 69.44
CA LEU A 22 3.34 20.82 68.56
C LEU A 22 2.73 19.42 68.39
N THR A 23 1.78 19.35 67.45
CA THR A 23 1.64 18.35 66.39
C THR A 23 2.06 16.91 66.70
N ALA A 24 1.08 16.08 67.07
CA ALA A 24 1.17 14.62 66.97
C ALA A 24 -0.12 13.98 66.40
N CYS A 25 -0.78 14.63 65.44
CA CYS A 25 -1.72 13.99 64.52
C CYS A 25 -1.22 14.25 63.10
N ASN A 26 -0.39 13.36 62.54
CA ASN A 26 -0.01 13.41 61.12
C ASN A 26 0.37 12.04 60.52
N ASN A 27 0.71 11.01 61.32
CA ASN A 27 1.13 9.70 60.78
C ASN A 27 0.02 8.64 60.70
N LYS A 28 -0.91 8.59 61.68
CA LYS A 28 -2.01 7.61 61.68
C LYS A 28 -3.09 7.99 60.65
N ASP A 29 -3.41 9.27 60.57
CA ASP A 29 -4.35 9.83 59.58
C ASP A 29 -3.80 9.72 58.15
N SER A 30 -2.48 9.83 57.95
CA SER A 30 -1.87 9.63 56.63
C SER A 30 -1.84 8.15 56.22
N LYS A 31 -1.62 7.21 57.16
CA LYS A 31 -1.68 5.76 56.90
C LYS A 31 -3.09 5.29 56.52
N LEU A 32 -4.11 5.73 57.28
CA LEU A 32 -5.51 5.41 57.01
C LEU A 32 -5.97 5.99 55.66
N THR A 33 -5.56 7.22 55.36
CA THR A 33 -5.83 7.86 54.05
C THR A 33 -5.18 7.11 52.89
N LYS A 34 -3.92 6.66 53.04
CA LYS A 34 -3.23 5.86 52.02
C LYS A 34 -3.90 4.51 51.79
N GLN A 35 -4.29 3.82 52.87
CA GLN A 35 -4.99 2.55 52.80
C GLN A 35 -6.34 2.70 52.10
N LEU A 36 -7.11 3.75 52.42
CA LEU A 36 -8.38 4.03 51.76
C LEU A 36 -8.22 4.25 50.26
N LYS A 37 -7.22 5.04 49.84
CA LYS A 37 -6.89 5.24 48.42
C LYS A 37 -6.50 3.93 47.74
N ALA A 38 -5.68 3.10 48.38
CA ALA A 38 -5.29 1.80 47.84
C ALA A 38 -6.50 0.87 47.65
N LYS A 39 -7.43 0.83 48.61
CA LYS A 39 -8.70 0.08 48.49
C LYS A 39 -9.55 0.59 47.32
N GLN A 40 -9.66 1.92 47.16
CA GLN A 40 -10.39 2.52 46.04
C GLN A 40 -9.78 2.13 44.69
N THR A 41 -8.45 2.24 44.56
CA THR A 41 -7.73 1.82 43.35
C THR A 41 -7.96 0.35 43.03
N PHE A 42 -7.84 -0.53 44.04
CA PHE A 42 -8.11 -1.96 43.89
C PHE A 42 -9.53 -2.22 43.37
N ASN A 43 -10.54 -1.63 44.00
CA ASN A 43 -11.95 -1.82 43.60
C ASN A 43 -12.22 -1.32 42.19
N ASN A 44 -11.65 -0.16 41.81
CA ASN A 44 -11.78 0.38 40.46
C ASN A 44 -11.17 -0.55 39.41
N LEU A 45 -9.98 -1.10 39.66
CA LEU A 45 -9.34 -2.05 38.76
C LEU A 45 -10.08 -3.38 38.70
N LYS A 46 -10.59 -3.86 39.84
CA LYS A 46 -11.40 -5.08 39.90
C LYS A 46 -12.67 -4.95 39.05
N ASN A 47 -13.35 -3.80 39.12
CA ASN A 47 -14.49 -3.50 38.26
C ASN A 47 -14.08 -3.41 36.79
N LYS A 48 -12.96 -2.75 36.46
CA LYS A 48 -12.44 -2.70 35.09
C LYS A 48 -12.15 -4.09 34.51
N LEU A 49 -11.58 -4.99 35.31
CA LEU A 49 -11.34 -6.38 34.89
C LEU A 49 -12.66 -7.10 34.64
N GLN A 50 -13.65 -6.91 35.51
CA GLN A 50 -15.00 -7.45 35.33
C GLN A 50 -15.67 -6.94 34.05
N ASP A 51 -15.57 -5.64 33.77
CA ASP A 51 -16.12 -5.02 32.55
C ASP A 51 -15.43 -5.54 31.29
N LEU A 52 -14.10 -5.71 31.33
CA LEU A 52 -13.34 -6.32 30.23
C LEU A 52 -13.79 -7.76 29.97
N ILE A 53 -13.95 -8.59 31.01
CA ILE A 53 -14.42 -9.98 30.91
C ILE A 53 -15.82 -10.04 30.29
N ASN A 54 -16.70 -9.09 30.64
CA ASN A 54 -18.08 -9.05 30.15
C ASN A 54 -18.22 -8.36 28.79
N SER A 55 -17.14 -7.80 28.24
CA SER A 55 -17.18 -7.10 26.97
C SER A 55 -17.40 -8.07 25.79
N GLU A 56 -18.09 -7.61 24.74
CA GLU A 56 -18.25 -8.40 23.51
C GLU A 56 -16.90 -8.74 22.86
N ASP A 57 -15.90 -7.87 23.05
CA ASP A 57 -14.53 -8.07 22.57
C ASP A 57 -13.83 -9.26 23.24
N ALA A 58 -14.20 -9.60 24.48
CA ALA A 58 -13.67 -10.73 25.23
C ALA A 58 -14.40 -12.06 24.94
N LYS A 59 -15.51 -12.01 24.22
CA LYS A 59 -16.26 -13.20 23.81
C LYS A 59 -15.36 -14.17 23.05
N ASP A 60 -15.51 -15.46 23.26
CA ASP A 60 -14.70 -16.55 22.68
C ASP A 60 -13.17 -16.42 22.90
N ILE A 61 -12.73 -15.63 23.88
CA ILE A 61 -11.34 -15.64 24.36
C ILE A 61 -11.27 -16.56 25.57
N ASP A 62 -10.22 -17.37 25.65
CA ASP A 62 -9.91 -18.10 26.88
C ASP A 62 -9.45 -17.12 27.96
N ALA A 63 -10.39 -16.68 28.78
CA ALA A 63 -10.20 -15.77 29.91
C ALA A 63 -10.23 -16.49 31.27
N ASN A 64 -10.12 -17.83 31.30
CA ASN A 64 -10.29 -18.61 32.53
C ASN A 64 -9.33 -18.20 33.64
N LYS A 65 -8.07 -17.89 33.29
CA LYS A 65 -7.07 -17.42 34.25
C LYS A 65 -7.51 -16.11 34.89
N GLU A 66 -7.96 -15.16 34.09
CA GLU A 66 -8.34 -13.82 34.52
C GLU A 66 -9.67 -13.81 35.30
N ILE A 67 -10.62 -14.67 34.92
CA ILE A 67 -11.85 -14.94 35.69
C ILE A 67 -11.51 -15.49 37.08
N ASN A 68 -10.61 -16.47 37.15
CA ASN A 68 -10.17 -17.03 38.43
C ASN A 68 -9.44 -15.98 39.29
N THR A 69 -8.59 -15.14 38.68
CA THR A 69 -7.94 -14.03 39.37
C THR A 69 -8.96 -13.03 39.93
N LEU A 70 -9.99 -12.67 39.16
CA LEU A 70 -11.05 -11.76 39.59
C LEU A 70 -11.82 -12.31 40.81
N ALA A 71 -12.17 -13.60 40.77
CA ALA A 71 -12.93 -14.26 41.84
C ALA A 71 -12.14 -14.37 43.14
N ASN A 72 -10.88 -14.81 43.05
CA ASN A 72 -10.08 -15.19 44.22
C ASN A 72 -9.29 -14.03 44.84
N THR A 73 -9.11 -12.92 44.12
CA THR A 73 -8.39 -11.76 44.66
C THR A 73 -9.38 -10.84 45.38
N THR A 74 -9.37 -10.88 46.71
CA THR A 74 -10.26 -10.10 47.57
C THR A 74 -9.48 -9.31 48.62
N ILE A 75 -10.00 -8.14 48.99
CA ILE A 75 -9.54 -7.34 50.12
C ILE A 75 -10.73 -7.12 51.06
N ASP A 76 -10.44 -6.94 52.33
CA ASP A 76 -11.41 -6.64 53.38
C ASP A 76 -11.00 -5.36 54.13
N ASP A 77 -11.75 -5.04 55.18
CA ASP A 77 -11.50 -3.81 55.90
C ASP A 77 -10.20 -3.80 56.71
N ASN A 78 -9.70 -4.98 57.05
CA ASN A 78 -8.51 -5.19 57.88
C ASN A 78 -7.23 -5.40 57.05
N SER A 79 -7.36 -5.52 55.72
CA SER A 79 -6.27 -5.81 54.80
C SER A 79 -5.16 -4.75 54.89
N GLN A 80 -3.93 -5.19 55.12
CA GLN A 80 -2.78 -4.30 55.25
C GLN A 80 -2.44 -3.65 53.91
N ILE A 81 -1.83 -2.46 53.94
CA ILE A 81 -1.52 -1.70 52.72
C ILE A 81 -0.65 -2.48 51.72
N GLN A 82 0.34 -3.24 52.21
CA GLN A 82 1.21 -4.08 51.37
C GLN A 82 0.45 -5.23 50.69
N ASP A 83 -0.54 -5.82 51.38
CA ASP A 83 -1.41 -6.86 50.81
C ASP A 83 -2.33 -6.28 49.73
N ILE A 84 -2.92 -5.10 50.00
CA ILE A 84 -3.72 -4.38 49.00
C ILE A 84 -2.89 -4.05 47.76
N GLU A 85 -1.66 -3.56 47.93
CA GLU A 85 -0.76 -3.23 46.82
C GLU A 85 -0.41 -4.48 45.99
N SER A 86 -0.07 -5.59 46.64
CA SER A 86 0.24 -6.86 45.96
C SER A 86 -0.96 -7.43 45.19
N LYS A 87 -2.15 -7.40 45.80
CA LYS A 87 -3.40 -7.83 45.16
C LYS A 87 -3.83 -6.90 44.03
N THR A 88 -3.58 -5.60 44.18
CA THR A 88 -3.79 -4.61 43.11
C THR A 88 -2.95 -4.95 41.89
N LYS A 89 -1.65 -5.21 42.07
CA LYS A 89 -0.76 -5.63 40.98
C LYS A 89 -1.24 -6.92 40.29
N THR A 90 -1.76 -7.88 41.06
CA THR A 90 -2.31 -9.12 40.50
C THR A 90 -3.52 -8.86 39.59
N ILE A 91 -4.38 -7.90 39.94
CA ILE A 91 -5.49 -7.47 39.07
C ILE A 91 -4.97 -6.71 37.84
N GLU A 92 -3.96 -5.85 37.99
CA GLU A 92 -3.33 -5.13 36.88
C GLU A 92 -2.74 -6.10 35.84
N ASP A 93 -1.96 -7.08 36.28
CA ASP A 93 -1.37 -8.10 35.41
C ASP A 93 -2.46 -8.90 34.65
N ALA A 94 -3.60 -9.18 35.30
CA ALA A 94 -4.74 -9.86 34.67
C ALA A 94 -5.44 -8.96 33.63
N ILE A 95 -5.59 -7.67 33.91
CA ILE A 95 -6.12 -6.68 32.95
C ILE A 95 -5.21 -6.61 31.73
N GLU A 96 -3.90 -6.49 31.92
CA GLU A 96 -2.93 -6.44 30.82
C GLU A 96 -2.97 -7.71 29.97
N SER A 97 -3.02 -8.87 30.62
CA SER A 97 -3.08 -10.17 29.93
C SER A 97 -4.34 -10.32 29.07
N LEU A 98 -5.53 -10.03 29.62
CA LEU A 98 -6.79 -10.11 28.87
C LEU A 98 -6.84 -9.07 27.75
N THR A 99 -6.39 -7.84 28.01
CA THR A 99 -6.32 -6.78 27.00
C THR A 99 -5.45 -7.21 25.82
N LYS A 100 -4.31 -7.84 26.09
CA LYS A 100 -3.43 -8.39 25.04
C LYS A 100 -4.15 -9.47 24.23
N LYS A 101 -4.81 -10.44 24.88
CA LYS A 101 -5.57 -11.49 24.19
C LYS A 101 -6.65 -10.91 23.28
N ILE A 102 -7.38 -9.90 23.76
CA ILE A 102 -8.40 -9.17 22.97
C ILE A 102 -7.77 -8.54 21.73
N ASN A 103 -6.67 -7.82 21.90
CA ASN A 103 -5.99 -7.17 20.79
C ASN A 103 -5.46 -8.20 19.76
N ASP A 104 -4.86 -9.28 20.23
CA ASP A 104 -4.35 -10.37 19.37
C ASP A 104 -5.50 -11.01 18.55
N LYS A 105 -6.68 -11.20 19.16
CA LYS A 105 -7.89 -11.67 18.47
C LYS A 105 -8.35 -10.68 17.39
N LYS A 106 -8.41 -9.39 17.71
CA LYS A 106 -8.80 -8.34 16.75
C LYS A 106 -7.87 -8.28 15.54
N ILE A 107 -6.56 -8.35 15.77
CA ILE A 107 -5.56 -8.43 14.70
C ILE A 107 -5.80 -9.66 13.83
N LEU A 108 -6.04 -10.82 14.44
CA LEU A 108 -6.27 -12.07 13.71
C LEU A 108 -7.53 -11.99 12.84
N ILE A 109 -8.63 -11.41 13.34
CA ILE A 109 -9.86 -11.19 12.57
C ILE A 109 -9.57 -10.33 11.34
N LYS A 110 -8.85 -9.21 11.52
CA LYS A 110 -8.50 -8.31 10.42
C LYS A 110 -7.62 -9.01 9.37
N LEU A 111 -6.60 -9.75 9.80
CA LEU A 111 -5.74 -10.52 8.88
C LEU A 111 -6.54 -11.55 8.06
N ARG A 112 -7.53 -12.21 8.67
CA ARG A 112 -8.41 -13.15 7.93
C ARG A 112 -9.26 -12.43 6.88
N GLN A 113 -9.77 -11.24 7.20
CA GLN A 113 -10.50 -10.41 6.24
C GLN A 113 -9.59 -9.96 5.09
N ASP A 114 -8.39 -9.48 5.41
CA ASP A 114 -7.40 -9.04 4.42
C ASP A 114 -6.96 -10.21 3.51
N PHE A 115 -6.79 -11.41 4.08
CA PHE A 115 -6.53 -12.63 3.31
C PHE A 115 -7.65 -12.96 2.32
N ASN A 116 -8.90 -12.99 2.79
CA ASN A 116 -10.05 -13.29 1.93
C ASN A 116 -10.18 -12.26 0.81
N LYS A 117 -9.97 -10.98 1.13
CA LYS A 117 -9.99 -9.90 0.15
C LYS A 117 -8.89 -10.07 -0.90
N ALA A 118 -7.64 -10.29 -0.47
CA ALA A 118 -6.54 -10.50 -1.41
C ALA A 118 -6.77 -11.72 -2.32
N LYS A 119 -7.32 -12.81 -1.77
CA LYS A 119 -7.64 -14.02 -2.54
C LYS A 119 -8.72 -13.77 -3.59
N GLU A 120 -9.75 -13.00 -3.23
CA GLU A 120 -10.82 -12.59 -4.13
C GLU A 120 -10.32 -11.60 -5.21
N ASP A 121 -9.47 -10.65 -4.85
CA ASP A 121 -8.83 -9.72 -5.80
C ASP A 121 -8.01 -10.49 -6.85
N LEU A 122 -7.21 -11.48 -6.43
CA LEU A 122 -6.46 -12.34 -7.34
C LEU A 122 -7.39 -13.15 -8.26
N LYS A 123 -8.45 -13.74 -7.70
CA LYS A 123 -9.43 -14.51 -8.48
C LYS A 123 -10.07 -13.65 -9.57
N ASN A 124 -10.60 -12.49 -9.21
CA ASN A 124 -11.23 -11.57 -10.15
C ASN A 124 -10.27 -11.12 -11.25
N LEU A 125 -9.01 -10.89 -10.92
CA LEU A 125 -7.98 -10.55 -11.89
C LEU A 125 -7.70 -11.70 -12.88
N LEU A 126 -7.66 -12.94 -12.40
CA LEU A 126 -7.41 -14.13 -13.22
C LEU A 126 -8.59 -14.52 -14.13
N GLU A 127 -9.81 -14.13 -13.76
CA GLU A 127 -11.05 -14.30 -14.55
C GLU A 127 -11.29 -13.13 -15.53
N SER A 128 -10.52 -12.05 -15.41
CA SER A 128 -10.67 -10.87 -16.27
C SER A 128 -10.31 -11.17 -17.74
N LYS A 129 -10.94 -10.43 -18.66
CA LYS A 129 -10.64 -10.52 -20.10
C LYS A 129 -9.23 -10.04 -20.45
N GLU A 130 -8.62 -9.20 -19.60
CA GLU A 130 -7.28 -8.67 -19.83
C GLU A 130 -6.19 -9.75 -19.79
N VAL A 131 -6.47 -10.89 -19.15
CA VAL A 131 -5.54 -12.02 -19.01
C VAL A 131 -5.90 -13.22 -19.87
N ALA A 132 -6.76 -13.05 -20.88
CA ALA A 132 -7.19 -14.16 -21.75
C ALA A 132 -6.02 -14.83 -22.46
N ASP A 133 -5.07 -14.03 -22.97
CA ASP A 133 -3.90 -14.48 -23.73
C ASP A 133 -2.60 -14.38 -22.92
N ILE A 134 -2.70 -14.45 -21.59
CA ILE A 134 -1.55 -14.35 -20.67
C ILE A 134 -1.36 -15.68 -19.94
N GLU A 135 -0.12 -16.17 -19.93
CA GLU A 135 0.26 -17.34 -19.15
C GLU A 135 0.12 -17.06 -17.65
N LYS A 136 -0.74 -17.84 -16.98
CA LYS A 136 -1.17 -17.59 -15.59
C LYS A 136 -1.16 -18.82 -14.69
N GLU A 137 -0.43 -19.87 -15.08
CA GLU A 137 -0.40 -21.15 -14.35
C GLU A 137 0.12 -20.99 -12.91
N ILE A 138 1.19 -20.21 -12.73
CA ILE A 138 1.80 -19.95 -11.42
C ILE A 138 0.81 -19.23 -10.48
N GLU A 139 0.11 -18.23 -11.01
CA GLU A 139 -0.85 -17.44 -10.25
C GLU A 139 -2.12 -18.23 -9.93
N LEU A 140 -2.62 -19.06 -10.86
CA LEU A 140 -3.70 -20.02 -10.60
C LEU A 140 -3.32 -21.04 -9.53
N ASN A 141 -2.11 -21.59 -9.59
CA ASN A 141 -1.62 -22.49 -8.56
C ASN A 141 -1.55 -21.81 -7.20
N THR A 142 -1.09 -20.55 -7.15
CA THR A 142 -1.07 -19.76 -5.92
C THR A 142 -2.47 -19.55 -5.34
N LEU A 143 -3.46 -19.20 -6.18
CA LEU A 143 -4.86 -19.05 -5.77
C LEU A 143 -5.42 -20.35 -5.16
N ASN A 144 -5.16 -21.48 -5.82
CA ASN A 144 -5.75 -22.78 -5.47
C ASN A 144 -5.09 -23.45 -4.26
N THR A 145 -3.81 -23.18 -4.00
CA THR A 145 -3.04 -23.88 -2.94
C THR A 145 -2.81 -23.03 -1.69
N THR A 146 -3.05 -21.72 -1.77
CA THR A 146 -2.85 -20.82 -0.63
C THR A 146 -4.16 -20.68 0.14
N ASP A 147 -4.25 -21.35 1.29
CA ASP A 147 -5.38 -21.34 2.22
C ASP A 147 -4.93 -21.13 3.66
N ILE A 148 -5.83 -20.69 4.53
CA ILE A 148 -5.56 -20.51 5.96
C ILE A 148 -6.44 -21.45 6.78
N ALA A 149 -5.88 -22.03 7.84
CA ALA A 149 -6.63 -22.86 8.79
C ALA A 149 -7.26 -21.98 9.89
N LYS A 150 -8.19 -22.55 10.67
CA LYS A 150 -8.84 -21.85 11.79
C LYS A 150 -7.84 -21.46 12.88
N ASP A 151 -6.79 -22.25 13.06
CA ASP A 151 -5.73 -22.11 14.06
C ASP A 151 -4.43 -21.52 13.49
N SER A 152 -4.40 -21.13 12.21
CA SER A 152 -3.24 -20.46 11.62
C SER A 152 -2.78 -19.25 12.43
N LEU A 153 -1.47 -19.14 12.60
CA LEU A 153 -0.82 -18.06 13.32
C LEU A 153 -0.86 -16.75 12.53
N GLN A 154 -0.77 -15.61 13.22
CA GLN A 154 -0.78 -14.29 12.58
C GLN A 154 0.31 -14.16 11.50
N GLN A 155 1.53 -14.57 11.81
CA GLN A 155 2.66 -14.51 10.87
C GLN A 155 2.43 -15.39 9.63
N GLU A 156 1.84 -16.58 9.81
CA GLU A 156 1.52 -17.48 8.70
C GLU A 156 0.49 -16.83 7.75
N ILE A 157 -0.56 -16.21 8.30
CA ILE A 157 -1.56 -15.50 7.50
C ILE A 157 -0.92 -14.32 6.76
N GLN A 158 -0.06 -13.55 7.42
CA GLN A 158 0.68 -12.44 6.78
C GLN A 158 1.54 -12.92 5.61
N THR A 159 2.31 -14.01 5.78
CA THR A 159 3.10 -14.59 4.69
C THR A 159 2.22 -15.06 3.54
N LYS A 160 1.06 -15.67 3.82
CA LYS A 160 0.11 -16.11 2.80
C LYS A 160 -0.54 -14.94 2.06
N ILE A 161 -0.85 -13.83 2.75
CA ILE A 161 -1.28 -12.58 2.12
C ILE A 161 -0.22 -12.06 1.16
N GLN A 162 1.05 -11.98 1.61
CA GLN A 162 2.14 -11.49 0.78
C GLN A 162 2.31 -12.35 -0.49
N LYS A 163 2.26 -13.68 -0.35
CA LYS A 163 2.33 -14.61 -1.50
C LYS A 163 1.22 -14.34 -2.54
N ILE A 164 0.00 -14.05 -2.08
CA ILE A 164 -1.11 -13.67 -2.97
C ILE A 164 -0.84 -12.30 -3.62
N GLN A 165 -0.34 -11.33 -2.86
CA GLN A 165 0.01 -10.01 -3.39
C GLN A 165 1.12 -10.08 -4.44
N ASP A 166 2.12 -10.92 -4.25
CA ASP A 166 3.20 -11.14 -5.22
C ASP A 166 2.64 -11.75 -6.52
N ALA A 167 1.68 -12.68 -6.43
CA ALA A 167 0.98 -13.23 -7.60
C ALA A 167 0.16 -12.15 -8.34
N ILE A 168 -0.53 -11.26 -7.60
CA ILE A 168 -1.23 -10.11 -8.18
C ILE A 168 -0.25 -9.16 -8.89
N GLN A 169 0.92 -8.89 -8.30
CA GLN A 169 1.94 -8.05 -8.94
C GLN A 169 2.50 -8.70 -10.21
N SER A 170 2.77 -10.01 -10.16
CA SER A 170 3.25 -10.78 -11.31
C SER A 170 2.29 -10.71 -12.50
N ILE A 171 0.99 -10.99 -12.30
CA ILE A 171 0.03 -10.94 -13.39
C ILE A 171 -0.16 -9.52 -13.94
N ASN A 172 -0.18 -8.50 -13.08
CA ASN A 172 -0.23 -7.10 -13.51
C ASN A 172 0.99 -6.71 -14.36
N LYS A 173 2.19 -7.20 -14.00
CA LYS A 173 3.38 -7.02 -14.82
C LYS A 173 3.20 -7.65 -16.20
N LYS A 174 2.73 -8.90 -16.27
CA LYS A 174 2.45 -9.59 -17.54
C LYS A 174 1.43 -8.85 -18.41
N ILE A 175 0.38 -8.29 -17.80
CA ILE A 175 -0.61 -7.45 -18.49
C ILE A 175 0.05 -6.23 -19.11
N ASN A 176 0.88 -5.52 -18.35
CA ASN A 176 1.57 -4.33 -18.82
C ASN A 176 2.58 -4.64 -19.93
N ASP A 177 3.35 -5.72 -19.79
CA ASP A 177 4.30 -6.18 -20.80
C ASP A 177 3.58 -6.52 -22.11
N LYS A 178 2.42 -7.19 -22.04
CA LYS A 178 1.59 -7.50 -23.21
C LYS A 178 1.01 -6.24 -23.86
N LYS A 179 0.51 -5.28 -23.07
CA LYS A 179 0.01 -3.99 -23.58
C LYS A 179 1.11 -3.22 -24.31
N LEU A 180 2.32 -3.19 -23.75
CA LEU A 180 3.48 -2.55 -24.37
C LEU A 180 3.87 -3.26 -25.68
N LEU A 181 3.94 -4.59 -25.68
CA LEU A 181 4.24 -5.37 -26.87
C LEU A 181 3.24 -5.08 -28.00
N ASN A 182 1.94 -5.07 -27.70
CA ASN A 182 0.89 -4.77 -28.69
C ASN A 182 1.05 -3.36 -29.28
N LYS A 183 1.38 -2.36 -28.45
CA LYS A 183 1.63 -0.99 -28.91
C LYS A 183 2.82 -0.92 -29.86
N GLU A 184 3.93 -1.56 -29.52
CA GLU A 184 5.11 -1.56 -30.38
C GLU A 184 4.87 -2.32 -31.69
N GLN A 185 4.07 -3.39 -31.66
CA GLN A 185 3.62 -4.08 -32.87
C GLN A 185 2.80 -3.16 -33.79
N GLN A 186 1.95 -2.30 -33.24
CA GLN A 186 1.22 -1.29 -34.01
C GLN A 186 2.17 -0.26 -34.63
N ASN A 187 3.11 0.28 -33.86
CA ASN A 187 4.13 1.21 -34.36
C ASN A 187 4.94 0.61 -35.51
N LEU A 188 5.30 -0.68 -35.43
CA LEU A 188 6.00 -1.39 -36.49
C LEU A 188 5.16 -1.48 -37.78
N VAL A 189 3.86 -1.75 -37.66
CA VAL A 189 2.94 -1.76 -38.81
C VAL A 189 2.86 -0.37 -39.45
N GLU A 190 2.81 0.69 -38.65
CA GLU A 190 2.79 2.07 -39.15
C GLU A 190 4.09 2.45 -39.87
N ALA A 191 5.25 2.09 -39.31
CA ALA A 191 6.55 2.32 -39.95
C ALA A 191 6.66 1.58 -41.28
N LYS A 192 6.21 0.32 -41.35
CA LYS A 192 6.14 -0.47 -42.59
C LYS A 192 5.28 0.23 -43.64
N LYS A 193 4.05 0.61 -43.26
CA LYS A 193 3.11 1.27 -44.17
C LYS A 193 3.63 2.60 -44.69
N THR A 194 4.34 3.36 -43.85
CA THR A 194 4.97 4.62 -44.25
C THR A 194 6.01 4.40 -45.35
N LEU A 195 6.90 3.42 -45.16
CA LEU A 195 7.91 3.07 -46.15
C LEU A 195 7.29 2.50 -47.43
N GLU A 196 6.29 1.61 -47.32
CA GLU A 196 5.54 1.06 -48.46
C GLU A 196 4.91 2.17 -49.32
N ASN A 197 4.24 3.12 -48.69
CA ASN A 197 3.63 4.26 -49.37
C ASN A 197 4.68 5.12 -50.07
N LEU A 198 5.83 5.36 -49.43
CA LEU A 198 6.92 6.14 -50.03
C LEU A 198 7.50 5.43 -51.26
N ILE A 199 7.80 4.14 -51.16
CA ILE A 199 8.33 3.31 -52.26
C ILE A 199 7.37 3.27 -53.46
N ALA A 200 6.05 3.36 -53.22
CA ALA A 200 5.05 3.35 -54.28
C ALA A 200 5.03 4.63 -55.14
N THR A 201 5.59 5.75 -54.65
CA THR A 201 5.60 7.03 -55.37
C THR A 201 6.51 6.99 -56.61
N GLU A 202 6.13 7.73 -57.66
CA GLU A 202 6.99 7.87 -58.86
C GLU A 202 8.32 8.54 -58.50
N ASP A 203 8.30 9.55 -57.65
CA ASP A 203 9.50 10.23 -57.15
C ASP A 203 10.50 9.24 -56.54
N ALA A 204 10.04 8.33 -55.68
CA ALA A 204 10.92 7.31 -55.10
C ALA A 204 11.52 6.38 -56.16
N LYS A 205 10.74 5.96 -57.16
CA LYS A 205 11.22 5.10 -58.25
C LYS A 205 12.35 5.78 -59.05
N THR A 206 12.31 7.11 -59.20
CA THR A 206 13.37 7.85 -59.92
C THR A 206 14.73 7.82 -59.23
N VAL A 207 14.76 7.70 -57.90
CA VAL A 207 16.02 7.71 -57.12
C VAL A 207 16.50 6.30 -56.73
N GLY A 208 15.78 5.26 -57.15
CA GLY A 208 16.07 3.87 -56.81
C GLY A 208 15.53 3.46 -55.44
N ILE A 209 14.90 2.28 -55.39
CA ILE A 209 14.16 1.78 -54.21
C ILE A 209 14.68 0.43 -53.69
N ASP A 210 15.79 -0.08 -54.21
CA ASP A 210 16.25 -1.44 -53.93
C ASP A 210 16.67 -1.63 -52.47
N GLU A 211 17.40 -0.65 -51.91
CA GLU A 211 17.79 -0.63 -50.48
C GLU A 211 16.56 -0.60 -49.57
N ALA A 212 15.58 0.26 -49.91
CA ALA A 212 14.34 0.42 -49.17
C ALA A 212 13.48 -0.86 -49.18
N LYS A 213 13.35 -1.50 -50.36
CA LYS A 213 12.68 -2.80 -50.50
C LYS A 213 13.36 -3.88 -49.69
N LYS A 214 14.69 -3.95 -49.70
CA LYS A 214 15.46 -4.94 -48.93
C LYS A 214 15.22 -4.80 -47.42
N VAL A 215 15.24 -3.58 -46.89
CA VAL A 215 14.94 -3.34 -45.45
C VAL A 215 13.50 -3.69 -45.12
N LEU A 216 12.55 -3.34 -45.99
CA LEU A 216 11.14 -3.70 -45.81
C LEU A 216 10.94 -5.23 -45.78
N ASP A 217 11.56 -5.95 -46.72
CA ASP A 217 11.47 -7.41 -46.82
C ASP A 217 12.12 -8.13 -45.63
N ASN A 218 13.26 -7.63 -45.14
CA ASN A 218 13.92 -8.15 -43.94
C ASN A 218 13.04 -8.03 -42.68
N ASN A 219 12.16 -7.03 -42.65
CA ASN A 219 11.26 -6.78 -41.53
C ASN A 219 9.83 -7.33 -41.78
N LYS A 220 9.60 -8.04 -42.88
CA LYS A 220 8.26 -8.49 -43.32
C LYS A 220 7.68 -9.59 -42.43
N ASN A 221 8.52 -10.51 -41.96
CA ASN A 221 8.09 -11.64 -41.15
C ASN A 221 7.84 -11.22 -39.70
N ASN A 222 6.57 -11.25 -39.30
CA ASN A 222 6.01 -10.78 -38.04
C ASN A 222 6.36 -11.66 -36.81
N LYS A 223 7.46 -12.42 -36.87
CA LYS A 223 7.91 -13.31 -35.79
C LYS A 223 8.78 -12.60 -34.76
N ILE A 224 8.76 -11.27 -34.75
CA ILE A 224 9.46 -10.48 -33.76
C ILE A 224 8.70 -10.60 -32.44
N SER A 225 9.28 -11.35 -31.51
CA SER A 225 8.65 -11.70 -30.23
C SER A 225 9.08 -10.82 -29.06
N THR A 226 10.14 -10.03 -29.21
CA THR A 226 10.65 -9.16 -28.14
C THR A 226 10.49 -7.68 -28.48
N ILE A 227 10.32 -6.86 -27.45
CA ILE A 227 10.18 -5.40 -27.60
C ILE A 227 11.46 -4.79 -28.20
N GLU A 228 12.62 -5.28 -27.81
CA GLU A 228 13.93 -4.82 -28.28
C GLU A 228 14.10 -5.04 -29.80
N GLU A 229 13.74 -6.22 -30.28
CA GLU A 229 13.77 -6.52 -31.72
C GLU A 229 12.76 -5.66 -32.50
N ILE A 230 11.56 -5.40 -31.94
CA ILE A 230 10.56 -4.53 -32.59
C ILE A 230 11.11 -3.11 -32.72
N LYS A 231 11.69 -2.57 -31.65
CA LYS A 231 12.29 -1.23 -31.67
C LYS A 231 13.42 -1.12 -32.68
N LYS A 232 14.27 -2.15 -32.77
CA LYS A 232 15.33 -2.19 -33.78
C LYS A 232 14.74 -2.17 -35.19
N ALA A 233 13.72 -2.97 -35.47
CA ALA A 233 13.04 -3.00 -36.76
C ALA A 233 12.41 -1.65 -37.12
N ILE A 234 11.76 -0.99 -36.16
CA ILE A 234 11.18 0.36 -36.33
C ILE A 234 12.28 1.36 -36.70
N ASN A 235 13.41 1.35 -36.00
CA ASN A 235 14.53 2.25 -36.29
C ASN A 235 15.10 2.00 -37.69
N ASP A 236 15.36 0.74 -38.05
CA ASP A 236 15.87 0.38 -39.38
C ASP A 236 14.92 0.88 -40.50
N LEU A 237 13.59 0.77 -40.30
CA LEU A 237 12.57 1.25 -41.23
C LEU A 237 12.52 2.79 -41.31
N ASN A 238 12.61 3.47 -40.17
CA ASN A 238 12.58 4.93 -40.12
C ASN A 238 13.83 5.55 -40.73
N ASP A 239 15.01 4.96 -40.46
CA ASP A 239 16.29 5.44 -40.99
C ASP A 239 16.31 5.33 -42.52
N ILE A 240 15.89 4.19 -43.09
CA ILE A 240 15.84 4.04 -44.56
C ILE A 240 14.77 4.95 -45.19
N THR A 241 13.65 5.18 -44.49
CA THR A 241 12.61 6.13 -44.92
C THR A 241 13.18 7.55 -45.00
N ALA A 242 13.91 7.99 -43.99
CA ALA A 242 14.55 9.31 -43.96
C ALA A 242 15.60 9.44 -45.08
N GLN A 243 16.42 8.42 -45.29
CA GLN A 243 17.41 8.41 -46.37
C GLN A 243 16.76 8.48 -47.76
N LEU A 244 15.68 7.74 -48.00
CA LEU A 244 14.96 7.77 -49.27
C LEU A 244 14.31 9.14 -49.51
N ASN A 245 13.68 9.74 -48.50
CA ASN A 245 13.15 11.10 -48.58
C ASN A 245 14.25 12.13 -48.91
N GLN A 246 15.43 12.00 -48.30
CA GLN A 246 16.55 12.89 -48.60
C GLN A 246 17.02 12.74 -50.06
N LYS A 247 17.12 11.50 -50.57
CA LYS A 247 17.46 11.24 -51.98
C LYS A 247 16.43 11.89 -52.92
N ILE A 248 15.13 11.75 -52.63
CA ILE A 248 14.05 12.39 -53.40
C ILE A 248 14.18 13.92 -53.37
N ALA A 249 14.37 14.51 -52.20
CA ALA A 249 14.50 15.96 -52.03
C ALA A 249 15.70 16.52 -52.82
N ASN A 250 16.86 15.86 -52.71
CA ASN A 250 18.05 16.23 -53.45
C ASN A 250 17.82 16.16 -54.97
N LYS A 251 17.16 15.10 -55.46
CA LYS A 251 16.90 14.96 -56.90
C LYS A 251 15.93 16.01 -57.43
N LYS A 252 14.89 16.34 -56.67
CA LYS A 252 13.96 17.43 -57.02
C LYS A 252 14.67 18.77 -57.11
N GLN A 253 15.58 19.06 -56.16
CA GLN A 253 16.37 20.28 -56.18
C GLN A 253 17.31 20.33 -57.39
N GLU A 254 18.01 19.24 -57.69
CA GLU A 254 18.88 19.12 -58.87
C GLU A 254 18.11 19.40 -60.17
N LEU A 255 16.94 18.77 -60.35
CA LEU A 255 16.10 18.97 -61.53
C LEU A 255 15.58 20.41 -61.64
N LEU A 256 15.23 21.04 -60.52
CA LEU A 256 14.78 22.43 -60.50
C LEU A 256 15.90 23.40 -60.89
N GLU A 257 17.11 23.21 -60.38
CA GLU A 257 18.25 24.05 -60.75
C GLU A 257 18.65 23.86 -62.23
N ASN A 258 18.61 22.63 -62.74
CA ASN A 258 18.84 22.37 -64.16
C ASN A 258 17.78 23.06 -65.04
N PHE A 259 16.50 22.99 -64.65
CA PHE A 259 15.43 23.68 -65.37
C PHE A 259 15.61 25.21 -65.38
N LYS A 260 15.93 25.81 -64.23
CA LYS A 260 16.21 27.26 -64.13
C LYS A 260 17.35 27.67 -65.05
N LYS A 261 18.44 26.89 -65.07
CA LYS A 261 19.59 27.15 -65.93
C LYS A 261 19.21 27.08 -67.41
N SER A 262 18.53 26.02 -67.84
CA SER A 262 18.07 25.90 -69.23
C SER A 262 17.10 27.01 -69.64
N LYS A 263 16.25 27.49 -68.71
CA LYS A 263 15.38 28.64 -68.96
C LYS A 263 16.18 29.92 -69.18
N GLN A 264 17.17 30.18 -68.33
CA GLN A 264 18.05 31.34 -68.47
C GLN A 264 18.84 31.29 -69.78
N ASP A 265 19.42 30.14 -70.12
CA ASP A 265 20.17 29.95 -71.38
C ASP A 265 19.29 30.27 -72.61
N LEU A 266 17.99 29.93 -72.56
CA LEU A 266 17.04 30.24 -73.63
C LEU A 266 16.68 31.72 -73.68
N GLU A 267 16.48 32.36 -72.53
CA GLU A 267 16.23 33.81 -72.43
C GLU A 267 17.43 34.60 -72.97
N GLU A 268 18.66 34.16 -72.71
CA GLU A 268 19.89 34.76 -73.26
C GLU A 268 20.04 34.52 -74.77
N TYR A 269 19.54 33.41 -75.31
CA TYR A 269 19.62 33.11 -76.74
C TYR A 269 18.63 33.92 -77.60
N ILE A 270 17.47 34.29 -77.03
CA ILE A 270 16.38 34.98 -77.76
C ILE A 270 16.53 36.50 -77.74
N ASN A 271 17.24 37.06 -76.75
CA ASN A 271 17.48 38.50 -76.60
C ASN A 271 18.77 38.95 -77.30
#